data_AF-A0A1Z3U7B2-F1
#
_entry.id   AF-A0A1Z3U7B2-F1
#
_cell.length_a   1.000
_cell.length_b   1.000
_cell.length_c   1.000
_cell.angle_alpha   90.00
_cell.angle_beta   90.00
_cell.angle_gamma   90.00
#
_symmetry.space_group_name_H-M   'P 1'
#
loop_
_entity.id
_entity.type
_entity.pdbx_description
1 polymer ?
#
loop_
_entity_poly.entity_id
_entity_poly.type
_entity_poly.pdbx_seq_one_letter_code
_entity_poly.pdbx_strand_id
1 'polypeptide(L)'
;MRLPLPPNPLKRGEASVPNWLAAPIKALGPGSVSSVLKVVLDVAYILLWLITGILLLLVIAAIFIPLDNVNITVSGDSGGKQLPLTRTLLLFGLGAATAYFGGFMLILRSLRRIIRTLTMGDPFQPDNVRRLRQIGLTLAVVTGGVWVAQGFVAKRLAPGVMDPQGFGELLTPIFSVLIVFVLAEVFREGARLRRESELTI
;
A
#
# COMPACT_ATOMS: atom_id res chain seq x y z
N MET A 1 28.55 79.88 4.69
CA MET A 1 29.01 78.71 5.47
C MET A 1 27.86 77.71 5.56
N ARG A 2 27.90 76.60 4.82
CA ARG A 2 26.88 75.55 4.86
C ARG A 2 27.42 74.39 5.71
N LEU A 3 26.72 74.03 6.77
CA LEU A 3 27.05 72.87 7.62
C LEU A 3 26.86 71.56 6.83
N PRO A 4 27.70 70.54 7.02
CA PRO A 4 27.49 69.23 6.43
C PRO A 4 26.31 68.52 7.13
N LEU A 5 25.47 67.85 6.34
CA LEU A 5 24.35 67.05 6.84
C LEU A 5 24.86 65.78 7.55
N PRO A 6 24.18 65.30 8.61
CA PRO A 6 24.55 64.04 9.26
C PRO A 6 24.32 62.84 8.31
N PRO A 7 25.11 61.76 8.45
CA PRO A 7 24.93 60.58 7.62
C PRO A 7 23.58 59.91 7.90
N ASN A 8 22.86 59.56 6.84
CA ASN A 8 21.58 58.86 6.90
C ASN A 8 21.75 57.46 7.52
N PRO A 9 21.11 57.12 8.65
CA PRO A 9 21.33 55.85 9.36
C PRO A 9 20.71 54.62 8.67
N LEU A 10 20.03 54.79 7.53
CA LEU A 10 19.29 53.71 6.85
C LEU A 10 20.06 52.96 5.76
N LYS A 11 21.35 53.23 5.53
CA LYS A 11 22.21 52.34 4.72
C LYS A 11 22.83 51.22 5.58
N ARG A 12 21.99 50.47 6.29
CA ARG A 12 22.42 49.25 7.00
C ARG A 12 22.07 48.04 6.14
N GLY A 13 23.05 47.63 5.34
CA GLY A 13 23.18 46.27 4.80
C GLY A 13 22.06 45.80 3.89
N GLU A 14 22.26 45.94 2.58
CA GLU A 14 21.85 44.88 1.67
C GLU A 14 22.63 43.63 2.08
N ALA A 15 22.11 42.88 3.05
CA ALA A 15 22.60 41.56 3.36
C ALA A 15 22.34 40.73 2.11
N SER A 16 23.38 40.48 1.33
CA SER A 16 23.37 39.50 0.26
C SER A 16 22.88 38.19 0.87
N VAL A 17 21.61 37.86 0.64
CA VAL A 17 21.04 36.61 1.12
C VAL A 17 21.89 35.51 0.50
N PRO A 18 22.56 34.65 1.29
CA PRO A 18 23.44 33.65 0.72
C PRO A 18 22.65 32.74 -0.21
N ASN A 19 23.10 32.60 -1.47
CA ASN A 19 22.41 31.83 -2.53
C ASN A 19 22.12 30.36 -2.17
N TRP A 20 22.66 29.83 -1.07
CA TRP A 20 22.37 28.48 -0.59
C TRP A 20 21.02 28.35 0.16
N LEU A 21 20.40 29.45 0.59
CA LEU A 21 19.02 29.45 1.10
C LEU A 21 17.96 29.44 -0.02
N ALA A 22 18.37 29.77 -1.25
CA ALA A 22 17.55 29.75 -2.44
C ALA A 22 17.80 28.49 -3.29
N ALA A 23 18.26 27.39 -2.68
CA ALA A 23 18.23 26.10 -3.36
C ALA A 23 16.76 25.64 -3.39
N PRO A 24 16.06 25.70 -4.53
CA PRO A 24 14.79 25.00 -4.63
C PRO A 24 15.14 23.53 -4.38
N ILE A 25 14.49 22.89 -3.42
CA ILE A 25 14.55 21.44 -3.31
C ILE A 25 14.16 20.92 -4.70
N LYS A 26 15.15 20.42 -5.44
CA LYS A 26 14.99 19.86 -6.78
C LYS A 26 14.35 18.47 -6.64
N ALA A 27 13.19 18.42 -5.98
CA ALA A 27 12.40 17.22 -5.73
C ALA A 27 11.51 16.83 -6.92
N LEU A 28 11.46 17.66 -7.97
CA LEU A 28 10.54 17.51 -9.09
C LEU A 28 11.26 17.77 -10.43
N GLY A 29 12.25 16.94 -10.76
CA GLY A 29 12.92 16.95 -12.07
C GLY A 29 13.25 15.52 -12.56
N PRO A 30 13.44 15.30 -13.88
CA PRO A 30 13.75 13.99 -14.45
C PRO A 30 15.11 13.55 -13.90
N GLY A 31 15.10 12.56 -13.00
CA GLY A 31 16.25 12.17 -12.17
C GLY A 31 16.04 12.26 -10.64
N SER A 32 14.88 12.77 -10.18
CA SER A 32 14.55 12.91 -8.75
C SER A 32 13.90 11.65 -8.14
N VAL A 33 13.82 11.59 -6.80
CA VAL A 33 13.21 10.53 -5.96
C VAL A 33 11.86 10.06 -6.50
N SER A 34 11.08 10.97 -7.07
CA SER A 34 9.80 10.69 -7.72
C SER A 34 9.91 9.72 -8.91
N SER A 35 10.95 9.83 -9.73
CA SER A 35 11.21 8.92 -10.85
C SER A 35 11.59 7.52 -10.36
N VAL A 36 12.42 7.45 -9.32
CA VAL A 36 12.81 6.17 -8.69
C VAL A 36 11.58 5.48 -8.09
N LEU A 37 10.77 6.21 -7.34
CA LEU A 37 9.54 5.69 -6.74
C LEU A 37 8.58 5.12 -7.79
N LYS A 38 8.41 5.83 -8.93
CA LYS A 38 7.60 5.31 -10.04
C LYS A 38 8.17 4.00 -10.60
N VAL A 39 9.47 3.97 -10.88
CA VAL A 39 10.12 2.77 -11.43
C VAL A 39 9.98 1.59 -10.47
N VAL A 40 10.24 1.80 -9.18
CA VAL A 40 10.11 0.75 -8.16
C VAL A 40 8.68 0.22 -8.08
N LEU A 41 7.68 1.10 -8.07
CA LEU A 41 6.28 0.68 -8.03
C LEU A 41 5.82 -0.02 -9.31
N ASP A 42 6.34 0.40 -10.47
CA ASP A 42 6.05 -0.22 -11.76
C ASP A 42 6.65 -1.63 -11.81
N VAL A 43 7.90 -1.80 -11.40
CA VAL A 43 8.56 -3.11 -11.29
C VAL A 43 7.85 -4.01 -10.29
N ALA A 44 7.54 -3.50 -9.09
CA ALA A 44 6.81 -4.26 -8.07
C ALA A 44 5.43 -4.70 -8.56
N TYR A 45 4.73 -3.86 -9.35
CA TYR A 45 3.45 -4.22 -9.94
C TYR A 45 3.56 -5.30 -11.01
N ILE A 46 4.58 -5.22 -11.88
CA ILE A 46 4.83 -6.25 -12.89
C ILE A 46 5.16 -7.58 -12.22
N LEU A 47 6.02 -7.58 -11.19
CA LEU A 47 6.35 -8.78 -10.42
C LEU A 47 5.11 -9.38 -9.76
N LEU A 48 4.28 -8.56 -9.10
CA LEU A 48 3.01 -9.02 -8.51
C LEU A 48 2.06 -9.61 -9.56
N TRP A 49 1.99 -9.00 -10.75
CA TRP A 49 1.17 -9.52 -11.83
C TRP A 49 1.66 -10.88 -12.33
N LEU A 50 2.98 -11.05 -12.50
CA LEU A 50 3.58 -12.32 -12.88
C LEU A 50 3.34 -13.40 -11.82
N ILE A 51 3.57 -13.09 -10.54
CA ILE A 51 3.32 -14.01 -9.42
C ILE A 51 1.85 -14.42 -9.39
N THR A 52 0.93 -13.46 -9.49
CA THR A 52 -0.51 -13.74 -9.50
C THR A 52 -0.91 -14.59 -10.70
N GLY A 53 -0.35 -14.32 -11.88
CA GLY A 53 -0.58 -15.10 -13.09
C GLY A 53 -0.07 -16.54 -12.97
N ILE A 54 1.14 -16.72 -12.44
CA ILE A 54 1.71 -18.06 -12.16
C ILE A 54 0.83 -18.81 -11.16
N LEU A 55 0.42 -18.16 -10.06
CA LEU A 55 -0.45 -18.78 -9.07
C LEU A 55 -1.80 -19.20 -9.66
N LEU A 56 -2.40 -18.38 -10.53
CA LEU A 56 -3.63 -18.76 -11.26
C LEU A 56 -3.41 -19.99 -12.14
N LEU A 57 -2.29 -20.07 -12.86
CA LEU A 57 -1.94 -21.24 -13.65
C LEU A 57 -1.73 -22.48 -12.78
N LEU A 58 -1.10 -22.33 -11.60
CA LEU A 58 -0.93 -23.40 -10.63
C LEU A 58 -2.25 -23.89 -10.05
N VAL A 59 -3.20 -22.98 -9.77
CA VAL A 59 -4.56 -23.35 -9.34
C VAL A 59 -5.23 -24.21 -10.40
N ILE A 60 -5.14 -23.83 -11.67
CA ILE A 60 -5.71 -24.59 -12.79
C ILE A 60 -5.02 -25.95 -12.92
N ALA A 61 -3.69 -25.98 -12.90
CA ALA A 61 -2.91 -27.21 -12.99
C ALA A 61 -3.22 -28.17 -11.83
N ALA A 62 -3.38 -27.67 -10.61
CA ALA A 62 -3.70 -28.45 -9.42
C ALA A 62 -5.02 -29.24 -9.50
N ILE A 63 -5.94 -28.85 -10.40
CA ILE A 63 -7.17 -29.61 -10.67
C ILE A 63 -6.85 -30.95 -11.35
N PHE A 64 -5.84 -30.97 -12.22
CA PHE A 64 -5.49 -32.12 -13.06
C PHE A 64 -4.40 -33.00 -12.47
N ILE A 65 -3.67 -32.53 -11.45
CA ILE A 65 -2.62 -33.30 -10.81
C ILE A 65 -3.23 -34.47 -9.99
N PRO A 66 -2.80 -35.72 -10.24
CA PRO A 66 -3.10 -36.84 -9.34
C PRO A 66 -2.26 -36.68 -8.07
N LEU A 67 -2.91 -36.71 -6.90
CA LEU A 67 -2.29 -36.47 -5.60
C LEU A 67 -2.11 -37.75 -4.78
N ASP A 68 -2.10 -38.90 -5.45
CA ASP A 68 -2.03 -40.20 -4.78
C ASP A 68 -0.74 -40.30 -3.96
N ASN A 69 -0.90 -40.46 -2.64
CA ASN A 69 0.17 -40.68 -1.66
C ASN A 69 1.19 -39.53 -1.48
N VAL A 70 0.85 -38.29 -1.84
CA VAL A 70 1.70 -37.13 -1.53
C VAL A 70 1.35 -36.59 -0.14
N ASN A 71 2.32 -36.61 0.77
CA ASN A 71 2.17 -36.04 2.10
C ASN A 71 2.97 -34.74 2.22
N ILE A 72 2.40 -33.73 2.89
CA ILE A 72 3.12 -32.51 3.25
C ILE A 72 3.46 -32.57 4.74
N THR A 73 4.72 -32.34 5.07
CA THR A 73 5.15 -32.09 6.44
C THR A 73 4.97 -30.60 6.71
N VAL A 74 4.02 -30.23 7.57
CA VAL A 74 3.88 -28.85 8.04
C VAL A 74 4.64 -28.74 9.35
N SER A 75 5.81 -28.09 9.29
CA SER A 75 6.62 -27.79 10.47
C SER A 75 5.99 -26.63 11.24
N GLY A 76 5.59 -26.88 12.49
CA GLY A 76 5.17 -25.86 13.44
C GLY A 76 5.93 -26.00 14.76
N ASP A 77 5.72 -25.06 15.68
CA ASP A 77 6.44 -24.94 16.97
C ASP A 77 6.31 -26.17 17.88
N SER A 78 5.34 -27.06 17.63
CA SER A 78 5.10 -28.30 18.37
C SER A 78 5.64 -29.58 17.70
N GLY A 79 6.46 -29.44 16.65
CA GLY A 79 6.97 -30.55 15.85
C GLY A 79 6.12 -30.78 14.60
N GLY A 80 6.78 -31.11 13.48
CA GLY A 80 6.14 -31.21 12.19
C GLY A 80 5.08 -32.31 12.15
N LYS A 81 3.85 -31.94 11.79
CA LYS A 81 2.76 -32.90 11.54
C LYS A 81 2.70 -33.20 10.06
N GLN A 82 2.75 -34.49 9.72
CA GLN A 82 2.57 -34.94 8.36
C GLN A 82 1.07 -35.01 8.06
N LEU A 83 0.61 -34.18 7.13
CA LEU A 83 -0.76 -34.20 6.65
C LEU A 83 -0.79 -34.75 5.22
N PRO A 84 -1.79 -35.59 4.88
CA PRO A 84 -2.01 -35.95 3.50
C PRO A 84 -2.37 -34.70 2.70
N LEU A 85 -1.71 -34.51 1.55
CA LEU A 85 -2.01 -33.40 0.65
C LEU A 85 -3.34 -33.65 -0.04
N THR A 86 -4.43 -33.25 0.63
CA THR A 86 -5.75 -33.33 0.00
C THR A 86 -5.86 -32.28 -1.11
N ARG A 87 -6.54 -32.64 -2.21
CA ARG A 87 -6.83 -31.71 -3.31
C ARG A 87 -7.52 -30.43 -2.80
N THR A 88 -8.44 -30.58 -1.85
CA THR A 88 -9.15 -29.46 -1.23
C THR A 88 -8.18 -28.51 -0.52
N LEU A 89 -7.23 -29.03 0.26
CA LEU A 89 -6.22 -28.21 0.94
C LEU A 89 -5.30 -27.50 -0.07
N LEU A 90 -4.87 -28.21 -1.13
CA LEU A 90 -4.03 -27.64 -2.18
C LEU A 90 -4.74 -26.51 -2.93
N LEU A 91 -5.96 -26.75 -3.41
CA LEU A 91 -6.76 -25.75 -4.14
C LEU A 91 -7.12 -24.57 -3.23
N PHE A 92 -7.46 -24.83 -1.97
CA PHE A 92 -7.72 -23.77 -1.00
C PHE A 92 -6.47 -22.93 -0.73
N GLY A 93 -5.31 -23.56 -0.48
CA GLY A 93 -4.05 -22.86 -0.23
C GLY A 93 -3.60 -22.01 -1.42
N LEU A 94 -3.60 -22.59 -2.63
CA LEU A 94 -3.25 -21.87 -3.85
C LEU A 94 -4.27 -20.76 -4.17
N GLY A 95 -5.57 -21.03 -3.99
CA GLY A 95 -6.63 -20.05 -4.18
C GLY A 95 -6.53 -18.88 -3.21
N ALA A 96 -6.29 -19.16 -1.92
CA ALA A 96 -6.09 -18.14 -0.89
C ALA A 96 -4.84 -17.30 -1.16
N ALA A 97 -3.72 -17.94 -1.55
CA ALA A 97 -2.50 -17.24 -1.96
C ALA A 97 -2.76 -16.33 -3.18
N THR A 98 -3.46 -16.85 -4.20
CA THR A 98 -3.83 -16.08 -5.40
C THR A 98 -4.67 -14.86 -5.03
N ALA A 99 -5.69 -15.03 -4.19
CA ALA A 99 -6.54 -13.94 -3.72
C ALA A 99 -5.75 -12.89 -2.92
N TYR A 100 -4.82 -13.34 -2.06
CA TYR A 100 -3.93 -12.47 -1.29
C TYR A 100 -3.07 -11.60 -2.23
N PHE A 101 -2.31 -12.21 -3.14
CA PHE A 101 -1.48 -11.48 -4.10
C PHE A 101 -2.31 -10.58 -5.02
N GLY A 102 -3.49 -11.03 -5.45
CA GLY A 102 -4.46 -10.21 -6.19
C GLY A 102 -4.92 -8.97 -5.41
N GLY A 103 -5.16 -9.11 -4.11
CA GLY A 103 -5.46 -7.98 -3.21
C GLY A 103 -4.32 -6.97 -3.14
N PHE A 104 -3.07 -7.42 -2.93
CA PHE A 104 -1.89 -6.55 -2.96
C PHE A 104 -1.72 -5.85 -4.31
N MET A 105 -1.99 -6.57 -5.41
CA MET A 105 -1.94 -6.01 -6.75
C MET A 105 -2.96 -4.87 -6.94
N LEU A 106 -4.18 -4.98 -6.39
CA LEU A 106 -5.19 -3.92 -6.40
C LEU A 106 -4.74 -2.69 -5.59
N ILE A 107 -4.16 -2.91 -4.41
CA ILE A 107 -3.58 -1.83 -3.59
C ILE A 107 -2.48 -1.10 -4.37
N LEU A 108 -1.54 -1.84 -4.95
CA LEU A 108 -0.41 -1.26 -5.66
C LEU A 108 -0.86 -0.51 -6.93
N ARG A 109 -1.86 -1.02 -7.64
CA ARG A 109 -2.52 -0.32 -8.76
C ARG A 109 -3.07 1.04 -8.34
N SER A 110 -3.71 1.11 -7.18
CA SER A 110 -4.26 2.35 -6.63
C SER A 110 -3.16 3.32 -6.19
N LEU A 111 -2.08 2.83 -5.56
CA LEU A 111 -0.91 3.65 -5.21
C LEU A 111 -0.24 4.26 -6.45
N ARG A 112 0.05 3.45 -7.48
CA ARG A 112 0.66 3.93 -8.75
C ARG A 112 -0.15 5.06 -9.36
N ARG A 113 -1.46 4.91 -9.33
CA ARG A 113 -2.43 5.89 -9.82
C ARG A 113 -2.39 7.20 -9.02
N ILE A 114 -2.29 7.15 -7.69
CA ILE A 114 -2.16 8.33 -6.82
C ILE A 114 -0.81 9.03 -7.06
N ILE A 115 0.28 8.27 -7.16
CA ILE A 115 1.61 8.87 -7.40
C ILE A 115 1.69 9.52 -8.78
N ARG A 116 1.05 8.92 -9.80
CA ARG A 116 0.97 9.53 -11.12
C ARG A 116 0.29 10.91 -11.06
N THR A 117 -0.85 11.04 -10.38
CA THR A 117 -1.57 12.34 -10.24
C THR A 117 -0.80 13.34 -9.40
N LEU A 118 -0.16 12.91 -8.31
CA LEU A 118 0.74 13.76 -7.49
C LEU A 118 1.85 14.38 -8.33
N THR A 119 2.48 13.60 -9.20
CA THR A 119 3.58 14.08 -10.04
C THR A 119 3.15 14.97 -11.19
N MET A 120 1.85 15.05 -11.46
CA MET A 120 1.26 16.00 -12.41
C MET A 120 0.86 17.31 -11.73
N GLY A 121 1.08 17.46 -10.42
CA GLY A 121 0.99 18.73 -9.69
C GLY A 121 -0.27 18.94 -8.85
N ASP A 122 -1.22 18.00 -8.84
CA ASP A 122 -2.46 18.14 -8.05
C ASP A 122 -2.69 16.97 -7.06
N PRO A 123 -2.25 17.12 -5.79
CA PRO A 123 -2.47 16.11 -4.76
C PRO A 123 -3.95 15.91 -4.38
N PHE A 124 -4.79 16.94 -4.52
CA PHE A 124 -6.14 16.98 -3.95
C PHE A 124 -7.24 16.65 -4.97
N GLN A 125 -6.92 15.87 -6.00
CA GLN A 125 -7.96 15.39 -6.91
C GLN A 125 -8.98 14.52 -6.17
N PRO A 126 -10.29 14.74 -6.36
CA PRO A 126 -11.35 13.92 -5.77
C PRO A 126 -11.20 12.42 -6.09
N ASP A 127 -10.57 12.07 -7.20
CA ASP A 127 -10.28 10.69 -7.59
C ASP A 127 -9.24 10.01 -6.69
N ASN A 128 -8.29 10.75 -6.11
CA ASN A 128 -7.31 10.20 -5.19
C ASN A 128 -7.96 9.77 -3.87
N VAL A 129 -8.98 10.50 -3.41
CA VAL A 129 -9.81 10.11 -2.25
C VAL A 129 -10.49 8.76 -2.49
N ARG A 130 -11.09 8.57 -3.68
CA ARG A 130 -11.72 7.29 -4.05
C ARG A 130 -10.69 6.15 -4.07
N ARG A 131 -9.48 6.41 -4.55
CA ARG A 131 -8.38 5.43 -4.58
C ARG A 131 -7.88 5.07 -3.17
N LEU A 132 -7.75 6.04 -2.27
CA LEU A 132 -7.41 5.78 -0.87
C LEU A 132 -8.48 4.94 -0.17
N ARG A 133 -9.76 5.23 -0.41
CA ARG A 133 -10.86 4.42 0.10
C ARG A 133 -10.85 2.99 -0.45
N GLN A 134 -10.52 2.83 -1.73
CA GLN A 134 -10.32 1.50 -2.34
C GLN A 134 -9.18 0.74 -1.67
N ILE A 135 -8.05 1.39 -1.39
CA ILE A 135 -6.93 0.79 -0.66
C ILE A 135 -7.38 0.31 0.73
N GLY A 136 -8.07 1.16 1.50
CA GLY A 136 -8.59 0.79 2.82
C GLY A 136 -9.56 -0.39 2.77
N LEU A 137 -10.48 -0.41 1.80
CA LEU A 137 -11.41 -1.52 1.59
C LEU A 137 -10.67 -2.81 1.21
N THR A 138 -9.73 -2.75 0.27
CA THR A 138 -8.95 -3.93 -0.11
C THR A 138 -8.12 -4.45 1.06
N LEU A 139 -7.51 -3.57 1.87
CA LEU A 139 -6.78 -3.97 3.06
C LEU A 139 -7.68 -4.67 4.09
N ALA A 140 -8.91 -4.16 4.27
CA ALA A 140 -9.91 -4.77 5.15
C ALA A 140 -10.30 -6.17 4.67
N VAL A 141 -10.59 -6.31 3.38
CA VAL A 141 -10.97 -7.59 2.77
C VAL A 141 -9.82 -8.60 2.84
N VAL A 142 -8.60 -8.20 2.53
CA VAL A 142 -7.43 -9.09 2.56
C VAL A 142 -7.16 -9.55 4.00
N THR A 143 -7.12 -8.62 4.94
CA THR A 143 -6.88 -8.94 6.37
C THR A 143 -7.95 -9.86 6.91
N GLY A 144 -9.23 -9.48 6.75
CA GLY A 144 -10.34 -10.28 7.25
C GLY A 144 -10.41 -11.64 6.54
N GLY A 145 -10.13 -11.67 5.24
CA GLY A 145 -10.07 -12.90 4.45
C GLY A 145 -8.98 -13.85 4.93
N VAL A 146 -7.79 -13.34 5.27
CA VAL A 146 -6.69 -14.15 5.83
C VAL A 146 -7.09 -14.72 7.19
N TRP A 147 -7.62 -13.91 8.09
CA TRP A 147 -8.06 -14.38 9.41
C TRP A 147 -9.16 -15.45 9.32
N VAL A 148 -10.17 -15.23 8.45
CA VAL A 148 -11.23 -16.22 8.19
C VAL A 148 -10.64 -17.49 7.56
N ALA A 149 -9.75 -17.36 6.59
CA ALA A 149 -9.13 -18.50 5.91
C ALA A 149 -8.29 -19.34 6.87
N GLN A 150 -7.48 -18.72 7.73
CA GLN A 150 -6.70 -19.41 8.76
C GLN A 150 -7.62 -20.10 9.77
N GLY A 151 -8.66 -19.42 10.26
CA GLY A 151 -9.65 -20.02 11.15
C GLY A 151 -10.37 -21.22 10.51
N PHE A 152 -10.67 -21.15 9.22
CA PHE A 152 -11.27 -22.26 8.47
C PHE A 152 -10.29 -23.43 8.32
N VAL A 153 -9.03 -23.16 7.97
CA VAL A 153 -8.00 -24.19 7.83
C VAL A 153 -7.76 -24.89 9.16
N ALA A 154 -7.56 -24.12 10.25
CA ALA A 154 -7.33 -24.64 11.59
C ALA A 154 -8.48 -25.52 12.09
N LYS A 155 -9.73 -25.20 11.74
CA LYS A 155 -10.91 -25.94 12.23
C LYS A 155 -11.34 -27.10 11.33
N ARG A 156 -11.12 -27.01 10.02
CA ARG A 156 -11.76 -27.94 9.04
C ARG A 156 -10.78 -28.65 8.11
N LEU A 157 -9.69 -28.02 7.69
CA LEU A 157 -8.80 -28.59 6.68
C LEU A 157 -7.54 -29.23 7.28
N ALA A 158 -7.02 -28.68 8.36
CA ALA A 158 -5.76 -29.08 8.99
C ALA A 158 -5.82 -28.94 10.52
N PRO A 159 -6.75 -29.64 11.21
CA PRO A 159 -6.91 -29.53 12.65
C PRO A 159 -5.63 -29.94 13.40
N GLY A 160 -5.20 -29.08 14.33
CA GLY A 160 -4.03 -29.31 15.17
C GLY A 160 -2.67 -29.02 14.51
N VAL A 161 -2.65 -28.44 13.31
CA VAL A 161 -1.40 -27.99 12.64
C VAL A 161 -1.12 -26.50 12.85
N MET A 162 -2.18 -25.70 12.96
CA MET A 162 -2.09 -24.28 13.30
C MET A 162 -3.19 -23.97 14.30
N ASP A 163 -2.89 -23.08 15.26
CA ASP A 163 -3.87 -22.61 16.21
C ASP A 163 -4.78 -21.55 15.58
N PRO A 164 -6.09 -21.55 15.88
CA PRO A 164 -6.99 -20.50 15.43
C PRO A 164 -6.53 -19.14 15.95
N GLN A 165 -6.48 -18.13 15.08
CA GLN A 165 -6.14 -16.77 15.47
C GLN A 165 -7.19 -16.18 16.42
N GLY A 166 -6.72 -15.50 17.46
CA GLY A 166 -7.57 -14.78 18.40
C GLY A 166 -8.09 -13.46 17.80
N PHE A 167 -9.17 -12.93 18.37
CA PHE A 167 -9.66 -11.58 18.00
C PHE A 167 -8.62 -10.47 18.30
N GLY A 168 -7.73 -10.69 19.26
CA GLY A 168 -6.66 -9.74 19.58
C GLY A 168 -5.69 -9.48 18.42
N GLU A 169 -5.47 -10.48 17.56
CA GLU A 169 -4.58 -10.35 16.38
C GLU A 169 -5.17 -9.45 15.29
N LEU A 170 -6.50 -9.24 15.30
CA LEU A 170 -7.17 -8.33 14.38
C LEU A 170 -7.10 -6.87 14.80
N LEU A 171 -6.73 -6.56 16.04
CA LEU A 171 -6.71 -5.18 16.52
C LEU A 171 -5.79 -4.31 15.67
N THR A 172 -4.50 -4.68 15.54
CA THR A 172 -3.52 -3.90 14.78
C THR A 172 -3.92 -3.71 13.31
N PRO A 173 -4.35 -4.76 12.58
CA PRO A 173 -4.84 -4.59 11.22
C PRO A 173 -6.12 -3.74 11.11
N ILE A 174 -7.09 -3.90 12.01
CA ILE A 174 -8.32 -3.10 12.01
C ILE A 174 -7.99 -1.62 12.23
N PHE A 175 -7.09 -1.30 13.16
CA PHE A 175 -6.61 0.07 13.34
C PHE A 175 -5.91 0.59 12.09
N SER A 176 -5.11 -0.23 11.42
CA SER A 176 -4.45 0.16 10.16
C SER A 176 -5.47 0.50 9.07
N VAL A 177 -6.51 -0.31 8.93
CA VAL A 177 -7.64 -0.05 8.01
C VAL A 177 -8.35 1.25 8.38
N LEU A 178 -8.68 1.44 9.67
CA LEU A 178 -9.34 2.64 10.17
C LEU A 178 -8.51 3.90 9.84
N ILE A 179 -7.20 3.87 10.07
CA ILE A 179 -6.30 4.99 9.76
C ILE A 179 -6.37 5.33 8.26
N VAL A 180 -6.35 4.33 7.38
CA VAL A 180 -6.47 4.58 5.93
C VAL A 180 -7.80 5.23 5.57
N PHE A 181 -8.91 4.81 6.19
CA PHE A 181 -10.22 5.44 6.00
C PHE A 181 -10.25 6.88 6.51
N VAL A 182 -9.70 7.14 7.70
CA VAL A 182 -9.58 8.48 8.27
C VAL A 182 -8.76 9.38 7.35
N LEU A 183 -7.62 8.90 6.85
CA LEU A 183 -6.82 9.64 5.88
C LEU A 183 -7.61 9.94 4.60
N ALA A 184 -8.36 8.98 4.07
CA ALA A 184 -9.21 9.21 2.89
C ALA A 184 -10.23 10.34 3.14
N GLU A 185 -10.83 10.38 4.33
CA GLU A 185 -11.81 11.41 4.71
C GLU A 185 -11.17 12.79 4.87
N VAL A 186 -10.02 12.88 5.55
CA VAL A 186 -9.29 14.15 5.71
C VAL A 186 -8.88 14.72 4.34
N PHE A 187 -8.48 13.87 3.39
CA PHE A 187 -8.18 14.30 2.03
C PHE A 187 -9.43 14.80 1.28
N ARG A 188 -10.60 14.22 1.55
CA ARG A 188 -11.88 14.67 0.97
C ARG A 188 -12.23 16.07 1.43
N GLU A 189 -12.10 16.33 2.72
CA GLU A 189 -12.35 17.62 3.32
C GLU A 189 -11.31 18.65 2.84
N GLY A 190 -10.03 18.29 2.71
CA GLY A 190 -9.01 19.14 2.11
C GLY A 190 -9.32 19.53 0.66
N ALA A 191 -9.80 18.60 -0.17
CA ALA A 191 -10.22 18.88 -1.55
C ALA A 191 -11.47 19.78 -1.62
N ARG A 192 -12.35 19.73 -0.60
CA ARG A 192 -13.52 20.59 -0.51
C ARG A 192 -13.13 22.03 -0.18
N LEU A 193 -12.28 22.23 0.83
CA LEU A 193 -11.85 23.56 1.27
C LEU A 193 -11.14 24.34 0.15
N ARG A 194 -10.33 23.65 -0.68
CA ARG A 194 -9.70 24.27 -1.84
C ARG A 194 -10.71 24.82 -2.85
N ARG A 195 -11.76 24.06 -3.17
CA ARG A 195 -12.82 24.53 -4.08
C ARG A 195 -13.54 25.76 -3.56
N GLU A 196 -13.73 25.85 -2.25
CA GLU A 196 -14.37 27.01 -1.60
C GLU A 196 -13.45 28.25 -1.68
N SER A 197 -12.13 28.09 -1.54
CA SER A 197 -11.16 29.19 -1.67
C SER A 197 -10.98 29.70 -3.10
N GLU A 198 -11.12 28.84 -4.12
CA GLU A 198 -11.01 29.22 -5.53
C GLU A 198 -12.25 30.00 -6.04
N LEU A 199 -13.38 29.93 -5.33
CA LEU A 199 -14.63 30.63 -5.67
C LEU A 199 -14.77 32.03 -5.04
N THR A 200 -13.81 32.44 -4.20
CA THR A 200 -13.86 33.73 -3.48
C THR A 200 -13.00 34.82 -4.16
N ILE A 201 -12.33 34.51 -5.27
CA ILE A 201 -11.52 35.46 -6.05
C ILE A 201 -12.27 35.85 -7.33
#